data_AF-A0A7C5PIV1-F1
#
_entry.id   AF-A0A7C5PIV1-F1
#
_cell.length_a   1.000
_cell.length_b   1.000
_cell.length_c   1.000
_cell.angle_alpha   90.00
_cell.angle_beta   90.00
_cell.angle_gamma   90.00
#
_symmetry.space_group_name_H-M   'P 1'
#
loop_
_entity.id
_entity.type
_entity.pdbx_description
1 polymer ?
#
loop_
_entity_poly.entity_id
_entity_poly.type
_entity_poly.pdbx_seq_one_letter_code
_entity_poly.pdbx_strand_id
1 'polypeptide(L)'
;NGKLDPATYPNSGIGRLNPDGTQGSCNACHTRHSFSVAQARHPNTCGKCHLGPDHPQKEIYEESKHGINFFSNEAKMNLSSEKWIAGEDYWAAPTCATCHMSATKNQKVTHDIGMRISWNNRPIVSVRPEVADAKMGLPSANVPWQVRRQNMKDVCSSCHNKNWVENFYVQYDGLVNLYNNKFGKPGKELYLLAKPLRPHKAPFSHKVDWIWFEIWHHEGRRARHGASMMGPDYTHWHGTYEVAQHFYAKYIPVLKKLAKEAIDSGDAAKVAGGKKLLAKIEEVLNSSDHQWILDKMSPEEAARRKKAREEFLKRYKK
;
A
#
# COMPACT_ATOMS: atom_id res chain seq x y z
N ASN A 1 38.03 11.89 -4.66
CA ASN A 1 38.50 13.27 -4.95
C ASN A 1 37.37 14.31 -4.89
N GLY A 2 36.21 14.00 -4.27
CA GLY A 2 35.09 14.93 -4.14
C GLY A 2 34.43 15.36 -5.46
N LYS A 3 34.87 14.84 -6.61
CA LYS A 3 34.30 15.19 -7.91
C LYS A 3 32.92 14.55 -8.03
N LEU A 4 32.01 15.32 -8.62
CA LEU A 4 30.68 14.84 -8.98
C LEU A 4 30.82 13.77 -10.07
N ASP A 5 30.24 12.60 -9.83
CA ASP A 5 30.23 11.50 -10.78
C ASP A 5 28.96 11.60 -11.65
N PRO A 6 29.07 11.71 -12.99
CA PRO A 6 27.91 11.79 -13.88
C PRO A 6 26.98 10.56 -13.79
N ALA A 7 27.45 9.41 -13.29
CA ALA A 7 26.61 8.25 -13.02
C ALA A 7 25.67 8.45 -11.82
N THR A 8 25.98 9.39 -10.93
CA THR A 8 25.23 9.61 -9.67
C THR A 8 24.76 11.06 -9.48
N TYR A 9 25.14 11.99 -10.36
CA TYR A 9 24.78 13.41 -10.30
C TYR A 9 24.51 13.99 -11.71
N PRO A 10 23.47 14.83 -11.91
CA PRO A 10 22.55 15.41 -10.93
C PRO A 10 21.47 14.42 -10.47
N ASN A 11 21.42 14.18 -9.15
CA ASN A 11 20.42 13.33 -8.50
C ASN A 11 20.04 13.95 -7.16
N SER A 12 18.75 13.98 -6.83
CA SER A 12 18.24 14.46 -5.55
C SER A 12 17.40 13.39 -4.82
N GLY A 13 17.55 12.11 -5.18
CA GLY A 13 16.86 11.00 -4.56
C GLY A 13 17.26 10.83 -3.09
N ILE A 14 16.32 10.41 -2.25
CA ILE A 14 16.51 10.28 -0.80
C ILE A 14 17.58 9.26 -0.39
N GLY A 15 17.97 8.36 -1.29
CA GLY A 15 19.02 7.35 -1.09
C GLY A 15 20.28 7.57 -1.94
N ARG A 16 20.53 8.80 -2.42
CA ARG A 16 21.74 9.11 -3.20
C ARG A 16 23.02 8.77 -2.42
N LEU A 17 23.99 8.14 -3.06
CA LEU A 17 25.35 8.02 -2.51
C LEU A 17 26.15 9.28 -2.84
N ASN A 18 26.70 9.94 -1.82
CA ASN A 18 27.47 11.17 -1.97
C ASN A 18 28.97 10.88 -2.19
N PRO A 19 29.73 11.81 -2.79
CA PRO A 19 31.17 11.65 -3.00
C PRO A 19 32.01 11.46 -1.73
N ASP A 20 31.48 11.83 -0.56
CA ASP A 20 32.09 11.63 0.76
C ASP A 20 31.69 10.31 1.43
N GLY A 21 30.92 9.45 0.73
CA GLY A 21 30.43 8.17 1.22
C GLY A 21 29.15 8.25 2.06
N THR A 22 28.64 9.45 2.37
CA THR A 22 27.36 9.61 3.07
C THR A 22 26.18 9.23 2.17
N GLN A 23 25.06 8.86 2.78
CA GLN A 23 23.84 8.48 2.07
C GLN A 23 22.75 9.53 2.27
N GLY A 24 22.09 9.87 1.16
CA GLY A 24 20.91 10.72 1.12
C GLY A 24 21.13 12.09 0.50
N SER A 25 20.01 12.79 0.30
CA SER A 25 19.98 14.12 -0.29
C SER A 25 19.04 15.01 0.50
N CYS A 26 19.60 15.89 1.35
CA CYS A 26 18.81 16.76 2.22
C CYS A 26 17.92 17.74 1.46
N ASN A 27 18.19 18.01 0.18
CA ASN A 27 17.37 18.88 -0.65
C ASN A 27 16.22 18.16 -1.38
N ALA A 28 15.89 16.92 -1.00
CA ALA A 28 14.78 16.17 -1.60
C ALA A 28 13.42 16.81 -1.28
N CYS A 29 13.26 17.37 -0.07
CA CYS A 29 11.99 17.94 0.39
C CYS A 29 12.02 19.49 0.41
N HIS A 30 12.95 20.10 1.14
CA HIS A 30 13.18 21.54 1.10
C HIS A 30 14.28 21.84 0.08
N THR A 31 13.87 22.15 -1.15
CA THR A 31 14.76 22.21 -2.31
C THR A 31 15.73 23.37 -2.23
N ARG A 32 16.89 23.20 -2.86
CA ARG A 32 17.83 24.30 -3.08
C ARG A 32 17.22 25.29 -4.09
N HIS A 33 17.49 26.59 -4.01
CA HIS A 33 18.40 27.26 -3.07
C HIS A 33 17.68 27.93 -1.89
N SER A 34 16.36 27.79 -1.77
CA SER A 34 15.58 28.46 -0.71
C SER A 34 15.56 27.67 0.61
N PHE A 35 15.69 26.34 0.55
CA PHE A 35 15.63 25.44 1.72
C PHE A 35 14.41 25.72 2.63
N SER A 36 13.27 26.04 2.01
CA SER A 36 12.07 26.47 2.73
C SER A 36 11.39 25.32 3.48
N VAL A 37 11.19 25.49 4.79
CA VAL A 37 10.38 24.57 5.60
C VAL A 37 8.91 24.58 5.16
N ALA A 38 8.40 25.72 4.71
CA ALA A 38 7.03 25.82 4.19
C ALA A 38 6.88 24.95 2.93
N GLN A 39 7.88 24.93 2.05
CA GLN A 39 7.91 24.01 0.91
C GLN A 39 7.91 22.55 1.38
N ALA A 40 8.76 22.18 2.35
CA ALA A 40 8.80 20.80 2.87
C ALA A 40 7.47 20.34 3.51
N ARG A 41 6.70 21.28 4.10
CA ARG A 41 5.39 21.01 4.71
C ARG A 41 4.25 20.96 3.69
N HIS A 42 4.44 21.52 2.50
CA HIS A 42 3.43 21.49 1.45
C HIS A 42 3.40 20.09 0.76
N PRO A 43 2.22 19.45 0.59
CA PRO A 43 2.09 18.10 0.04
C PRO A 43 2.66 17.90 -1.39
N ASN A 44 2.72 18.94 -2.22
CA ASN A 44 3.31 18.90 -3.56
C ASN A 44 4.78 18.49 -3.56
N THR A 45 5.51 18.78 -2.49
CA THR A 45 6.92 18.35 -2.33
C THR A 45 7.03 16.83 -2.33
N CYS A 46 6.15 16.14 -1.60
CA CYS A 46 6.13 14.69 -1.55
C CYS A 46 5.69 14.09 -2.89
N GLY A 47 4.77 14.76 -3.59
CA GLY A 47 4.23 14.38 -4.88
C GLY A 47 5.23 14.34 -6.03
N LYS A 48 6.48 14.78 -5.84
CA LYS A 48 7.56 14.53 -6.81
C LYS A 48 7.88 13.03 -6.96
N CYS A 49 7.73 12.24 -5.88
CA CYS A 49 8.11 10.83 -5.84
C CYS A 49 6.98 9.90 -5.35
N HIS A 50 6.09 10.40 -4.51
CA HIS A 50 4.98 9.66 -3.93
C HIS A 50 3.72 9.77 -4.80
N LEU A 51 3.82 9.30 -6.04
CA LEU A 51 2.78 9.38 -7.07
C LEU A 51 2.78 8.12 -7.95
N GLY A 52 1.82 8.03 -8.86
CA GLY A 52 1.83 7.07 -9.94
C GLY A 52 1.24 5.69 -9.61
N PRO A 53 1.44 4.69 -10.47
CA PRO A 53 0.57 3.52 -10.55
C PRO A 53 0.69 2.53 -9.39
N ASP A 54 1.79 2.56 -8.62
CA ASP A 54 2.07 1.60 -7.56
C ASP A 54 2.06 2.20 -6.15
N HIS A 55 2.19 3.52 -6.04
CA HIS A 55 2.10 4.22 -4.76
C HIS A 55 1.60 5.66 -4.96
N PRO A 56 0.33 5.85 -5.35
CA PRO A 56 -0.26 7.15 -5.66
C PRO A 56 -0.63 7.93 -4.39
N GLN A 57 0.32 8.11 -3.46
CA GLN A 57 -0.01 8.73 -2.17
C GLN A 57 -0.40 10.21 -2.33
N LYS A 58 0.13 10.91 -3.34
CA LYS A 58 -0.25 12.28 -3.67
C LYS A 58 -1.69 12.37 -4.15
N GLU A 59 -2.06 11.52 -5.09
CA GLU A 59 -3.39 11.50 -5.69
C GLU A 59 -4.44 11.06 -4.65
N ILE A 60 -4.11 10.05 -3.83
CA ILE A 60 -4.93 9.63 -2.68
C ILE A 60 -5.13 10.79 -1.70
N TYR A 61 -4.06 11.54 -1.39
CA TYR A 61 -4.17 12.68 -0.49
C TYR A 61 -5.08 13.77 -1.08
N GLU A 62 -4.89 14.11 -2.36
CA GLU A 62 -5.68 15.14 -3.07
C GLU A 62 -7.18 14.82 -3.12
N GLU A 63 -7.56 13.56 -3.35
CA GLU A 63 -8.98 13.16 -3.35
C GLU A 63 -9.59 13.10 -1.93
N SER A 64 -8.74 12.91 -0.91
CA SER A 64 -9.21 12.78 0.47
C SER A 64 -9.76 14.11 1.01
N LYS A 65 -10.65 14.02 2.00
CA LYS A 65 -11.13 15.21 2.72
C LYS A 65 -9.99 16.04 3.35
N HIS A 66 -8.88 15.40 3.71
CA HIS A 66 -7.71 16.11 4.22
C HIS A 66 -7.06 16.97 3.15
N GLY A 67 -6.83 16.44 1.93
CA GLY A 67 -6.29 17.21 0.83
C GLY A 67 -7.22 18.32 0.37
N ILE A 68 -8.52 18.01 0.19
CA ILE A 68 -9.54 19.01 -0.17
C ILE A 68 -9.53 20.18 0.82
N ASN A 69 -9.51 19.91 2.12
CA ASN A 69 -9.47 20.95 3.15
C ASN A 69 -8.17 21.75 3.13
N PHE A 70 -7.02 21.09 2.90
CA PHE A 70 -5.72 21.76 2.81
C PHE A 70 -5.72 22.78 1.66
N PHE A 71 -6.04 22.35 0.44
CA PHE A 71 -6.01 23.24 -0.73
C PHE A 71 -7.07 24.34 -0.64
N SER A 72 -8.21 24.07 0.00
CA SER A 72 -9.25 25.09 0.22
C SER A 72 -8.87 26.12 1.30
N ASN A 73 -7.87 25.84 2.14
CA ASN A 73 -7.52 26.68 3.29
C ASN A 73 -6.00 26.87 3.43
N GLU A 74 -5.25 26.83 2.34
CA GLU A 74 -3.78 26.86 2.37
C GLU A 74 -3.25 28.10 3.11
N ALA A 75 -3.87 29.27 2.90
CA ALA A 75 -3.51 30.50 3.59
C ALA A 75 -3.64 30.41 5.12
N LYS A 76 -4.46 29.50 5.65
CA LYS A 76 -4.67 29.27 7.10
C LYS A 76 -3.74 28.22 7.68
N MET A 77 -2.87 27.61 6.87
CA MET A 77 -2.01 26.51 7.29
C MET A 77 -0.76 26.97 8.03
N ASN A 78 -0.42 28.26 8.02
CA ASN A 78 0.73 28.82 8.74
C ASN A 78 2.05 28.05 8.46
N LEU A 79 2.29 27.70 7.20
CA LEU A 79 3.35 26.75 6.79
C LEU A 79 4.77 27.17 7.19
N SER A 80 5.00 28.47 7.40
CA SER A 80 6.30 29.03 7.77
C SER A 80 6.58 29.05 9.28
N SER A 81 5.61 28.70 10.13
CA SER A 81 5.75 28.75 11.59
C SER A 81 6.88 27.85 12.10
N GLU A 82 7.69 28.31 13.06
CA GLU A 82 8.79 27.50 13.61
C GLU A 82 8.27 26.23 14.35
N LYS A 83 7.25 26.38 15.19
CA LYS A 83 6.66 25.29 16.01
C LYS A 83 5.80 24.31 15.19
N TRP A 84 4.78 24.82 14.50
CA TRP A 84 3.91 24.11 13.55
C TRP A 84 3.32 22.77 14.04
N ILE A 85 2.49 22.84 15.08
CA ILE A 85 1.75 21.74 15.68
C ILE A 85 0.26 21.83 15.31
N ALA A 86 -0.29 20.73 14.79
CA ALA A 86 -1.72 20.64 14.46
C ALA A 86 -2.58 20.78 15.74
N GLY A 87 -3.65 21.56 15.65
CA GLY A 87 -4.51 21.90 16.78
C GLY A 87 -3.98 23.02 17.68
N GLU A 88 -2.81 23.59 17.38
CA GLU A 88 -2.26 24.77 18.07
C GLU A 88 -1.91 25.89 17.08
N ASP A 89 -1.05 25.60 16.11
CA ASP A 89 -0.53 26.61 15.16
C ASP A 89 -1.32 26.63 13.84
N TYR A 90 -2.06 25.57 13.55
CA TYR A 90 -3.01 25.42 12.44
C TYR A 90 -4.01 24.31 12.75
N TRP A 91 -5.16 24.31 12.08
CA TRP A 91 -6.24 23.33 12.32
C TRP A 91 -7.00 22.90 11.07
N ALA A 92 -6.77 23.55 9.92
CA ALA A 92 -7.62 23.36 8.74
C ALA A 92 -7.53 21.94 8.14
N ALA A 93 -6.33 21.37 8.05
CA ALA A 93 -6.10 20.03 7.54
C ALA A 93 -4.71 19.49 7.92
N PRO A 94 -4.50 18.17 7.99
CA PRO A 94 -3.15 17.61 8.01
C PRO A 94 -2.54 17.55 6.60
N THR A 95 -1.21 17.57 6.52
CA THR A 95 -0.41 17.31 5.32
C THR A 95 0.39 16.01 5.45
N CYS A 96 1.09 15.61 4.39
CA CYS A 96 2.06 14.50 4.44
C CYS A 96 3.08 14.71 5.58
N ALA A 97 3.62 15.94 5.70
CA ALA A 97 4.58 16.30 6.73
C ALA A 97 3.95 16.32 8.12
N THR A 98 2.70 16.77 8.26
CA THR A 98 1.95 16.70 9.54
C THR A 98 1.93 15.28 10.08
N CYS A 99 1.54 14.33 9.22
CA CYS A 99 1.38 12.93 9.60
C CYS A 99 2.70 12.21 9.83
N HIS A 100 3.69 12.40 8.97
CA HIS A 100 4.88 11.55 8.95
C HIS A 100 6.13 12.14 9.61
N MET A 101 6.22 13.45 9.80
CA MET A 101 7.47 14.11 10.21
C MET A 101 7.31 15.14 11.34
N SER A 102 6.23 15.93 11.30
CA SER A 102 6.08 17.11 12.14
C SER A 102 5.77 16.75 13.59
N ALA A 103 6.08 17.67 14.50
CA ALA A 103 5.76 17.53 15.90
C ALA A 103 4.24 17.47 16.13
N THR A 104 3.86 16.79 17.22
CA THR A 104 2.55 16.89 17.85
C THR A 104 2.75 17.52 19.25
N LYS A 105 1.68 17.66 20.03
CA LYS A 105 1.81 18.07 21.44
C LYS A 105 2.70 17.12 22.25
N ASN A 106 2.72 15.84 21.89
CA ASN A 106 3.35 14.77 22.66
C ASN A 106 4.59 14.17 21.97
N GLN A 107 4.92 14.61 20.76
CA GLN A 107 6.03 14.08 19.97
C GLN A 107 6.82 15.20 19.29
N LYS A 108 8.15 15.05 19.26
CA LYS A 108 9.05 15.94 18.52
C LYS A 108 9.00 15.66 17.00
N VAL A 109 9.56 16.59 16.22
CA VAL A 109 9.83 16.38 14.80
C VAL A 109 10.77 15.18 14.61
N THR A 110 10.53 14.39 13.58
CA THR A 110 11.41 13.28 13.15
C THR A 110 11.69 13.36 11.66
N HIS A 111 12.93 13.06 11.26
CA HIS A 111 13.30 12.82 9.87
C HIS A 111 13.30 11.33 9.50
N ASP A 112 13.08 10.44 10.47
CA ASP A 112 12.75 9.04 10.21
C ASP A 112 11.24 8.88 10.03
N ILE A 113 10.82 8.86 8.76
CA ILE A 113 9.41 8.71 8.36
C ILE A 113 8.82 7.32 8.71
N GLY A 114 9.67 6.34 9.02
CA GLY A 114 9.26 4.99 9.41
C GLY A 114 8.61 4.95 10.80
N MET A 115 8.91 5.93 11.66
CA MET A 115 8.51 5.93 13.07
C MET A 115 7.00 6.03 13.33
N ARG A 116 6.20 6.27 12.29
CA ARG A 116 4.73 6.34 12.34
C ARG A 116 4.02 5.36 11.40
N ILE A 117 4.76 4.42 10.80
CA ILE A 117 4.22 3.42 9.88
C ILE A 117 3.92 2.13 10.66
N SER A 118 2.67 1.66 10.71
CA SER A 118 2.32 0.37 11.35
C SER A 118 2.18 -0.82 10.38
N TRP A 119 2.28 -0.54 9.08
CA TRP A 119 2.22 -1.52 7.98
C TRP A 119 3.14 -1.07 6.85
N ASN A 120 4.02 -1.97 6.39
CA ASN A 120 4.73 -1.77 5.14
C ASN A 120 3.90 -2.36 3.99
N ASN A 121 3.27 -1.49 3.19
CA ASN A 121 2.38 -1.88 2.09
C ASN A 121 3.09 -2.10 0.74
N ARG A 122 4.40 -1.88 0.67
CA ARG A 122 5.19 -2.08 -0.55
C ARG A 122 5.31 -3.55 -1.00
N PRO A 123 5.48 -4.55 -0.10
CA PRO A 123 5.64 -5.93 -0.53
C PRO A 123 4.33 -6.54 -1.06
N ILE A 124 4.45 -7.70 -1.73
CA ILE A 124 3.30 -8.49 -2.20
C ILE A 124 2.27 -8.65 -1.08
N VAL A 125 2.71 -9.06 0.11
CA VAL A 125 1.91 -9.17 1.34
C VAL A 125 2.41 -8.09 2.29
N SER A 126 1.51 -7.26 2.81
CA SER A 126 1.92 -6.23 3.78
C SER A 126 2.49 -6.89 5.02
N VAL A 127 3.61 -6.37 5.50
CA VAL A 127 4.30 -6.87 6.69
C VAL A 127 4.40 -5.79 7.75
N ARG A 128 4.67 -6.20 9.00
CA ARG A 128 5.02 -5.24 10.04
C ARG A 128 6.38 -4.59 9.71
N PRO A 129 6.53 -3.28 9.94
CA PRO A 129 7.70 -2.50 9.53
C PRO A 129 9.01 -3.06 10.10
N GLU A 130 9.03 -3.52 11.35
CA GLU A 130 10.22 -4.10 11.98
C GLU A 130 10.79 -5.30 11.21
N VAL A 131 9.94 -6.07 10.53
CA VAL A 131 10.37 -7.19 9.67
C VAL A 131 11.13 -6.70 8.45
N ALA A 132 10.68 -5.60 7.85
CA ALA A 132 11.36 -5.01 6.70
C ALA A 132 12.66 -4.31 7.12
N ASP A 133 12.63 -3.61 8.24
CA ASP A 133 13.76 -2.87 8.80
C ASP A 133 14.89 -3.83 9.22
N ALA A 134 14.55 -4.97 9.83
CA ALA A 134 15.52 -6.01 10.20
C ALA A 134 16.27 -6.55 8.97
N LYS A 135 15.56 -6.76 7.85
CA LYS A 135 16.17 -7.22 6.59
C LYS A 135 17.17 -6.20 6.02
N MET A 136 16.98 -4.92 6.33
CA MET A 136 17.85 -3.82 5.90
C MET A 136 18.93 -3.47 6.94
N GLY A 137 18.96 -4.16 8.10
CA GLY A 137 19.90 -3.87 9.17
C GLY A 137 19.67 -2.52 9.85
N LEU A 138 18.44 -1.98 9.80
CA LEU A 138 18.14 -0.66 10.34
C LEU A 138 17.88 -0.73 11.86
N PRO A 139 18.36 0.25 12.66
CA PRO A 139 18.10 0.31 14.10
C PRO A 139 16.60 0.31 14.47
N SER A 140 15.78 0.85 13.57
CA SER A 140 14.32 0.90 13.69
C SER A 140 13.67 -0.49 13.72
N ALA A 141 14.38 -1.57 13.37
CA ALA A 141 13.96 -2.94 13.59
C ALA A 141 13.59 -3.24 15.05
N ASN A 142 14.17 -2.51 16.01
CA ASN A 142 13.88 -2.65 17.43
C ASN A 142 12.65 -1.84 17.90
N VAL A 143 11.95 -1.17 16.99
CA VAL A 143 10.76 -0.36 17.29
C VAL A 143 9.50 -1.12 16.85
N PRO A 144 8.72 -1.71 17.79
CA PRO A 144 7.54 -2.49 17.47
C PRO A 144 6.48 -1.68 16.72
N TRP A 145 5.73 -2.33 15.83
CA TRP A 145 4.67 -1.67 15.06
C TRP A 145 3.59 -1.01 15.94
N GLN A 146 3.36 -1.53 17.16
CA GLN A 146 2.40 -0.96 18.11
C GLN A 146 2.83 0.43 18.57
N VAL A 147 4.13 0.65 18.81
CA VAL A 147 4.68 1.97 19.16
C VAL A 147 4.47 2.92 17.98
N ARG A 148 4.79 2.48 16.76
CA ARG A 148 4.61 3.29 15.55
C ARG A 148 3.14 3.63 15.30
N ARG A 149 2.22 2.69 15.57
CA ARG A 149 0.78 2.93 15.51
C ARG A 149 0.36 3.96 16.54
N GLN A 150 0.84 3.85 17.77
CA GLN A 150 0.51 4.82 18.81
C GLN A 150 1.02 6.22 18.46
N ASN A 151 2.21 6.31 17.88
CA ASN A 151 2.76 7.57 17.36
C ASN A 151 1.85 8.20 16.29
N MET A 152 1.32 7.39 15.34
CA MET A 152 0.37 7.92 14.35
C MET A 152 -0.99 8.26 14.98
N LYS A 153 -1.51 7.45 15.91
CA LYS A 153 -2.78 7.75 16.62
C LYS A 153 -2.73 9.07 17.38
N ASP A 154 -1.59 9.42 17.96
CA ASP A 154 -1.38 10.70 18.62
C ASP A 154 -1.46 11.88 17.64
N VAL A 155 -0.97 11.73 16.40
CA VAL A 155 -1.24 12.73 15.35
C VAL A 155 -2.75 12.86 15.11
N CYS A 156 -3.45 11.75 14.89
CA CYS A 156 -4.89 11.77 14.63
C CYS A 156 -5.68 12.42 15.77
N SER A 157 -5.23 12.21 17.02
CA SER A 157 -5.87 12.72 18.24
C SER A 157 -5.76 14.24 18.39
N SER A 158 -4.95 14.91 17.56
CA SER A 158 -4.92 16.38 17.50
C SER A 158 -6.21 16.97 16.93
N CYS A 159 -7.02 16.17 16.21
CA CYS A 159 -8.26 16.64 15.56
C CYS A 159 -9.46 15.68 15.73
N HIS A 160 -9.22 14.38 15.94
CA HIS A 160 -10.28 13.37 16.00
C HIS A 160 -10.40 12.74 17.39
N ASN A 161 -11.64 12.39 17.78
CA ASN A 161 -11.87 11.64 19.00
C ASN A 161 -11.38 10.19 18.87
N LYS A 162 -11.13 9.56 20.02
CA LYS A 162 -10.61 8.19 20.13
C LYS A 162 -11.41 7.16 19.33
N ASN A 163 -12.75 7.16 19.43
CA ASN A 163 -13.59 6.18 18.75
C ASN A 163 -13.45 6.25 17.24
N TRP A 164 -13.37 7.46 16.69
CA TRP A 164 -13.14 7.66 15.26
C TRP A 164 -11.79 7.07 14.83
N VAL A 165 -10.72 7.36 15.59
CA VAL A 165 -9.36 6.87 15.29
C VAL A 165 -9.28 5.35 15.37
N GLU A 166 -9.85 4.74 16.41
CA GLU A 166 -9.87 3.27 16.54
C GLU A 166 -10.66 2.61 15.40
N ASN A 167 -11.82 3.16 15.04
CA ASN A 167 -12.64 2.64 13.95
C ASN A 167 -11.92 2.74 12.59
N PHE A 168 -11.16 3.81 12.34
CA PHE A 168 -10.30 3.90 11.17
C PHE A 168 -9.30 2.73 11.10
N TYR A 169 -8.61 2.43 12.20
CA TYR A 169 -7.65 1.33 12.23
C TYR A 169 -8.30 -0.05 12.08
N VAL A 170 -9.52 -0.25 12.59
CA VAL A 170 -10.29 -1.48 12.34
C VAL A 170 -10.52 -1.68 10.84
N GLN A 171 -10.94 -0.64 10.13
CA GLN A 171 -11.17 -0.70 8.68
C GLN A 171 -9.87 -0.90 7.90
N TYR A 172 -8.82 -0.14 8.23
CA TYR A 172 -7.54 -0.25 7.56
C TYR A 172 -6.90 -1.63 7.73
N ASP A 173 -6.86 -2.15 8.97
CA ASP A 173 -6.35 -3.50 9.24
C ASP A 173 -7.21 -4.56 8.55
N GLY A 174 -8.53 -4.38 8.54
CA GLY A 174 -9.47 -5.26 7.85
C GLY A 174 -9.14 -5.38 6.36
N LEU A 175 -8.93 -4.25 5.67
CA LEU A 175 -8.56 -4.28 4.26
C LEU A 175 -7.20 -4.92 4.01
N VAL A 176 -6.18 -4.57 4.80
CA VAL A 176 -4.84 -5.15 4.66
C VAL A 176 -4.90 -6.67 4.82
N ASN A 177 -5.61 -7.15 5.84
CA ASN A 177 -5.78 -8.58 6.08
C ASN A 177 -6.59 -9.25 4.97
N LEU A 178 -7.68 -8.64 4.50
CA LEU A 178 -8.47 -9.14 3.39
C LEU A 178 -7.60 -9.31 2.15
N TYR A 179 -6.91 -8.25 1.71
CA TYR A 179 -6.03 -8.33 0.55
C TYR A 179 -4.92 -9.39 0.75
N ASN A 180 -4.26 -9.39 1.92
CA ASN A 180 -3.15 -10.29 2.20
C ASN A 180 -3.57 -11.75 2.13
N ASN A 181 -4.70 -12.10 2.72
CA ASN A 181 -5.17 -13.48 2.83
C ASN A 181 -5.90 -13.95 1.57
N LYS A 182 -6.70 -13.07 0.96
CA LYS A 182 -7.49 -13.39 -0.23
C LYS A 182 -6.66 -13.36 -1.52
N PHE A 183 -5.78 -12.39 -1.71
CA PHE A 183 -5.09 -12.22 -3.00
C PHE A 183 -3.58 -12.36 -2.87
N GLY A 184 -2.96 -11.70 -1.90
CA GLY A 184 -1.50 -11.61 -1.78
C GLY A 184 -0.80 -12.96 -1.57
N LYS A 185 -1.17 -13.68 -0.51
CA LYS A 185 -0.59 -15.00 -0.17
C LYS A 185 -0.90 -16.07 -1.23
N PRO A 186 -2.18 -16.39 -1.54
CA PRO A 186 -2.49 -17.44 -2.51
C PRO A 186 -1.99 -17.09 -3.92
N GLY A 187 -2.10 -15.82 -4.34
CA GLY A 187 -1.58 -15.39 -5.63
C GLY A 187 -0.08 -15.57 -5.78
N LYS A 188 0.69 -15.33 -4.70
CA LYS A 188 2.14 -15.57 -4.65
C LYS A 188 2.45 -17.07 -4.75
N GLU A 189 1.72 -17.91 -4.02
CA GLU A 189 1.91 -19.37 -4.08
C GLU A 189 1.63 -19.91 -5.49
N LEU A 190 0.54 -19.46 -6.12
CA LEU A 190 0.22 -19.78 -7.51
C LEU A 190 1.33 -19.33 -8.47
N TYR A 191 1.87 -18.13 -8.28
CA TYR A 191 2.95 -17.61 -9.13
C TYR A 191 4.21 -18.47 -9.02
N LEU A 192 4.57 -18.87 -7.79
CA LEU A 192 5.74 -19.71 -7.54
C LEU A 192 5.60 -21.10 -8.16
N LEU A 193 4.39 -21.67 -8.18
CA LEU A 193 4.11 -22.93 -8.86
C LEU A 193 4.13 -22.81 -10.39
N ALA A 194 3.68 -21.68 -10.94
CA ALA A 194 3.69 -21.43 -12.37
C ALA A 194 5.07 -21.07 -12.92
N LYS A 195 5.91 -20.36 -12.15
CA LYS A 195 7.22 -19.88 -12.58
C LYS A 195 8.11 -20.92 -13.27
N PRO A 196 8.26 -22.17 -12.77
CA PRO A 196 9.06 -23.21 -13.43
C PRO A 196 8.41 -23.82 -14.69
N LEU A 197 7.10 -23.64 -14.88
CA LEU A 197 6.36 -24.18 -16.04
C LEU A 197 6.48 -23.29 -17.28
N ARG A 198 6.91 -22.02 -17.10
CA ARG A 198 7.09 -21.06 -18.19
C ARG A 198 8.11 -21.59 -19.22
N PRO A 199 7.94 -21.26 -20.52
CA PRO A 199 8.86 -21.68 -21.57
C PRO A 199 10.26 -21.08 -21.42
N HIS A 200 10.36 -19.87 -20.87
CA HIS A 200 11.61 -19.15 -20.68
C HIS A 200 11.83 -18.78 -19.20
N LYS A 201 13.10 -18.82 -18.77
CA LYS A 201 13.47 -18.53 -17.37
C LYS A 201 13.54 -17.04 -17.08
N ALA A 202 13.76 -16.21 -18.10
CA ALA A 202 13.91 -14.76 -17.95
C ALA A 202 12.71 -14.13 -17.21
N PRO A 203 12.93 -13.17 -16.30
CA PRO A 203 11.85 -12.37 -15.72
C PRO A 203 11.05 -11.66 -16.80
N PHE A 204 9.74 -11.52 -16.62
CA PHE A 204 8.85 -10.79 -17.54
C PHE A 204 8.81 -11.31 -18.98
N SER A 205 9.32 -12.52 -19.23
CA SER A 205 9.27 -13.17 -20.54
C SER A 205 7.93 -13.86 -20.82
N HIS A 206 7.07 -14.01 -19.79
CA HIS A 206 5.76 -14.64 -19.94
C HIS A 206 4.65 -13.73 -19.41
N LYS A 207 3.48 -13.78 -20.05
CA LYS A 207 2.31 -12.95 -19.70
C LYS A 207 1.89 -13.10 -18.23
N VAL A 208 2.10 -14.27 -17.63
CA VAL A 208 1.80 -14.53 -16.20
C VAL A 208 2.61 -13.62 -15.27
N ASP A 209 3.84 -13.25 -15.65
CA ASP A 209 4.71 -12.41 -14.84
C ASP A 209 4.15 -10.98 -14.78
N TRP A 210 3.74 -10.45 -15.92
CA TRP A 210 3.14 -9.12 -16.05
C TRP A 210 1.81 -9.02 -15.30
N ILE A 211 0.90 -9.98 -15.52
CA ILE A 211 -0.39 -10.00 -14.83
C ILE A 211 -0.18 -10.06 -13.31
N TRP A 212 0.68 -10.97 -12.84
CA TRP A 212 0.93 -11.08 -11.41
C TRP A 212 1.56 -9.79 -10.86
N PHE A 213 2.53 -9.22 -11.58
CA PHE A 213 3.17 -7.96 -11.20
C PHE A 213 2.16 -6.82 -11.06
N GLU A 214 1.28 -6.62 -12.04
CA GLU A 214 0.23 -5.58 -11.98
C GLU A 214 -0.70 -5.77 -10.76
N ILE A 215 -1.15 -7.00 -10.51
CA ILE A 215 -2.04 -7.33 -9.38
C ILE A 215 -1.43 -6.91 -8.04
N TRP A 216 -0.17 -7.28 -7.76
CA TRP A 216 0.39 -7.01 -6.43
C TRP A 216 1.12 -5.67 -6.35
N HIS A 217 1.81 -5.26 -7.42
CA HIS A 217 2.65 -4.06 -7.46
C HIS A 217 1.80 -2.81 -7.64
N HIS A 218 0.83 -2.83 -8.56
CA HIS A 218 0.00 -1.66 -8.82
C HIS A 218 -1.26 -1.71 -7.97
N GLU A 219 -2.18 -2.59 -8.31
CA GLU A 219 -3.56 -2.59 -7.81
C GLU A 219 -3.60 -2.89 -6.31
N GLY A 220 -2.86 -3.91 -5.88
CA GLY A 220 -2.77 -4.30 -4.48
C GLY A 220 -2.13 -3.23 -3.61
N ARG A 221 -1.08 -2.55 -4.09
CA ARG A 221 -0.50 -1.42 -3.35
C ARG A 221 -1.46 -0.23 -3.33
N ARG A 222 -2.11 0.12 -4.44
CA ARG A 222 -3.12 1.18 -4.52
C ARG A 222 -4.23 0.97 -3.51
N ALA A 223 -4.81 -0.23 -3.46
CA ALA A 223 -5.85 -0.59 -2.50
C ALA A 223 -5.45 -0.30 -1.04
N ARG A 224 -4.26 -0.75 -0.65
CA ARG A 224 -3.78 -0.65 0.74
C ARG A 224 -3.31 0.76 1.10
N HIS A 225 -2.71 1.49 0.17
CA HIS A 225 -2.38 2.90 0.36
C HIS A 225 -3.66 3.75 0.42
N GLY A 226 -4.63 3.51 -0.47
CA GLY A 226 -5.93 4.17 -0.48
C GLY A 226 -6.60 4.12 0.89
N ALA A 227 -6.70 2.92 1.47
CA ALA A 227 -7.30 2.77 2.80
C ALA A 227 -6.49 3.44 3.91
N SER A 228 -5.17 3.44 3.81
CA SER A 228 -4.29 4.06 4.81
C SER A 228 -4.42 5.58 4.88
N MET A 229 -4.93 6.23 3.84
CA MET A 229 -5.05 7.69 3.73
C MET A 229 -6.47 8.14 3.34
N MET A 230 -7.46 7.26 3.52
CA MET A 230 -8.88 7.55 3.28
C MET A 230 -9.22 7.98 1.85
N GLY A 231 -8.56 7.37 0.86
CA GLY A 231 -8.91 7.49 -0.55
C GLY A 231 -9.83 6.35 -0.99
N PRO A 232 -11.16 6.54 -1.03
CA PRO A 232 -12.10 5.47 -1.34
C PRO A 232 -11.99 4.98 -2.80
N ASP A 233 -11.67 5.87 -3.74
CA ASP A 233 -11.58 5.52 -5.16
C ASP A 233 -10.33 4.65 -5.40
N TYR A 234 -9.19 5.06 -4.85
CA TYR A 234 -7.96 4.26 -4.85
C TYR A 234 -8.07 2.94 -4.09
N THR A 235 -8.89 2.91 -3.03
CA THR A 235 -9.17 1.68 -2.30
C THR A 235 -9.98 0.71 -3.16
N HIS A 236 -11.00 1.22 -3.85
CA HIS A 236 -11.97 0.41 -4.56
C HIS A 236 -11.65 0.27 -6.05
N TRP A 237 -11.93 1.30 -6.84
CA TRP A 237 -11.91 1.23 -8.30
C TRP A 237 -10.51 1.01 -8.86
N HIS A 238 -9.52 1.75 -8.38
CA HIS A 238 -8.11 1.56 -8.76
C HIS A 238 -7.38 0.49 -7.93
N GLY A 239 -8.08 -0.16 -7.00
CA GLY A 239 -7.51 -1.08 -6.04
C GLY A 239 -8.22 -2.43 -6.08
N THR A 240 -9.09 -2.68 -5.11
CA THR A 240 -9.75 -3.99 -4.94
C THR A 240 -10.55 -4.48 -6.15
N TYR A 241 -11.16 -3.57 -6.93
CA TYR A 241 -11.85 -3.90 -8.17
C TYR A 241 -10.89 -4.47 -9.21
N GLU A 242 -9.82 -3.73 -9.54
CA GLU A 242 -8.82 -4.17 -10.51
C GLU A 242 -8.12 -5.45 -10.03
N VAL A 243 -7.74 -5.55 -8.74
CA VAL A 243 -7.18 -6.79 -8.15
C VAL A 243 -8.09 -7.97 -8.43
N ALA A 244 -9.39 -7.85 -8.13
CA ALA A 244 -10.34 -8.94 -8.34
C ALA A 244 -10.50 -9.25 -9.84
N GLN A 245 -10.71 -8.23 -10.67
CA GLN A 245 -10.88 -8.39 -12.10
C GLN A 245 -9.68 -9.10 -12.73
N HIS A 246 -8.46 -8.64 -12.45
CA HIS A 246 -7.25 -9.24 -13.00
C HIS A 246 -6.97 -10.61 -12.42
N PHE A 247 -7.20 -10.84 -11.12
CA PHE A 247 -7.05 -12.15 -10.51
C PHE A 247 -7.96 -13.19 -11.17
N TYR A 248 -9.27 -12.93 -11.26
CA TYR A 248 -10.22 -13.92 -11.76
C TYR A 248 -10.27 -13.99 -13.28
N ALA A 249 -10.27 -12.86 -13.99
CA ALA A 249 -10.49 -12.83 -15.44
C ALA A 249 -9.20 -12.97 -16.25
N LYS A 250 -8.01 -12.70 -15.67
CA LYS A 250 -6.73 -12.78 -16.40
C LYS A 250 -5.79 -13.82 -15.81
N TYR A 251 -5.50 -13.75 -14.51
CA TYR A 251 -4.47 -14.54 -13.87
C TYR A 251 -4.83 -16.02 -13.79
N ILE A 252 -5.99 -16.36 -13.22
CA ILE A 252 -6.45 -17.74 -13.10
C ILE A 252 -6.54 -18.45 -14.47
N PRO A 253 -7.13 -17.86 -15.54
CA PRO A 253 -7.13 -18.48 -16.87
C PRO A 253 -5.74 -18.74 -17.44
N VAL A 254 -4.80 -17.79 -17.32
CA VAL A 254 -3.43 -17.96 -17.82
C VAL A 254 -2.70 -19.06 -17.05
N LEU A 255 -2.90 -19.15 -15.73
CA LEU A 255 -2.34 -20.24 -14.92
C LEU A 255 -2.89 -21.61 -15.33
N LYS A 256 -4.22 -21.72 -15.52
CA LYS A 256 -4.85 -22.96 -16.00
C LYS A 256 -4.31 -23.38 -17.36
N LYS A 257 -4.15 -22.43 -18.30
CA LYS A 257 -3.58 -22.69 -19.62
C LYS A 257 -2.15 -23.20 -19.51
N LEU A 258 -1.30 -22.51 -18.76
CA LEU A 258 0.09 -22.90 -18.55
C LEU A 258 0.22 -24.28 -17.91
N ALA A 259 -0.64 -24.58 -16.95
CA ALA A 259 -0.68 -25.89 -16.30
C ALA A 259 -1.05 -27.01 -17.30
N LYS A 260 -2.04 -26.76 -18.17
CA LYS A 260 -2.44 -27.70 -19.21
C LYS A 260 -1.34 -27.91 -20.25
N GLU A 261 -0.73 -26.84 -20.75
CA GLU A 261 0.41 -26.92 -21.68
C GLU A 261 1.59 -27.70 -21.06
N ALA A 262 1.82 -27.55 -19.75
CA ALA A 262 2.83 -28.33 -19.04
C ALA A 262 2.48 -29.82 -18.94
N ILE A 263 1.21 -30.17 -18.72
CA ILE A 263 0.73 -31.56 -18.71
C ILE A 263 0.82 -32.19 -20.11
N ASP A 264 0.45 -31.44 -21.14
CA ASP A 264 0.43 -31.93 -22.52
C ASP A 264 1.85 -32.07 -23.11
N SER A 265 2.88 -31.51 -22.46
CA SER A 265 4.26 -31.54 -22.94
C SER A 265 4.94 -32.91 -22.89
N GLY A 266 4.40 -33.86 -22.12
CA GLY A 266 5.01 -35.18 -21.90
C GLY A 266 6.26 -35.21 -20.99
N ASP A 267 6.81 -34.04 -20.62
CA ASP A 267 7.91 -33.94 -19.66
C ASP A 267 7.41 -34.25 -18.24
N ALA A 268 7.95 -35.29 -17.61
CA ALA A 268 7.47 -35.78 -16.32
C ALA A 268 7.47 -34.71 -15.21
N ALA A 269 8.47 -33.82 -15.18
CA ALA A 269 8.57 -32.76 -14.19
C ALA A 269 7.52 -31.66 -14.44
N LYS A 270 7.32 -31.26 -15.70
CA LYS A 270 6.28 -30.31 -16.10
C LYS A 270 4.88 -30.87 -15.87
N VAL A 271 4.65 -32.16 -16.14
CA VAL A 271 3.37 -32.83 -15.86
C VAL A 271 3.05 -32.78 -14.37
N ALA A 272 4.01 -33.16 -13.51
CA ALA A 272 3.82 -33.11 -12.07
C ALA A 272 3.56 -31.66 -11.58
N GLY A 273 4.31 -30.69 -12.08
CA GLY A 273 4.13 -29.28 -11.74
C GLY A 273 2.80 -28.70 -12.22
N GLY A 274 2.35 -29.05 -13.43
CA GLY A 274 1.05 -28.65 -13.98
C GLY A 274 -0.12 -29.19 -13.15
N LYS A 275 -0.08 -30.48 -12.78
CA LYS A 275 -1.07 -31.09 -11.88
C LYS A 275 -1.11 -30.39 -10.52
N LYS A 276 0.06 -30.10 -9.95
CA LYS A 276 0.17 -29.38 -8.67
C LYS A 276 -0.39 -27.96 -8.76
N LEU A 277 -0.14 -27.25 -9.86
CA LEU A 277 -0.69 -25.91 -10.09
C LEU A 277 -2.22 -25.96 -10.22
N LEU A 278 -2.79 -26.90 -10.98
CA LEU A 278 -4.25 -27.05 -11.09
C LEU A 278 -4.89 -27.36 -9.74
N ALA A 279 -4.32 -28.28 -8.96
CA ALA A 279 -4.81 -28.60 -7.62
C ALA A 279 -4.78 -27.37 -6.70
N LYS A 280 -3.72 -26.55 -6.77
CA LYS A 280 -3.65 -25.32 -5.98
C LYS A 280 -4.65 -24.26 -6.44
N ILE A 281 -4.89 -24.13 -7.74
CA ILE A 281 -5.95 -23.25 -8.26
C ILE A 281 -7.31 -23.67 -7.71
N GLU A 282 -7.60 -24.98 -7.71
CA GLU A 282 -8.84 -25.51 -7.16
C GLU A 282 -8.97 -25.25 -5.66
N GLU A 283 -7.91 -25.50 -4.88
CA GLU A 283 -7.85 -25.19 -3.45
C GLU A 283 -8.17 -23.71 -3.19
N VAL A 284 -7.51 -22.79 -3.91
CA VAL A 284 -7.72 -21.34 -3.76
C VAL A 284 -9.15 -20.96 -4.11
N LEU A 285 -9.69 -21.42 -5.25
CA LEU A 285 -11.02 -21.05 -5.70
C LEU A 285 -12.15 -21.66 -4.84
N ASN A 286 -11.91 -22.76 -4.13
CA ASN A 286 -12.87 -23.35 -3.19
C ASN A 286 -12.75 -22.81 -1.75
N SER A 287 -11.80 -21.92 -1.48
CA SER A 287 -11.74 -21.27 -0.16
C SER A 287 -12.91 -20.29 0.02
N SER A 288 -13.25 -20.00 1.28
CA SER A 288 -14.43 -19.20 1.65
C SER A 288 -14.48 -17.82 0.99
N ASP A 289 -13.33 -17.18 0.75
CA ASP A 289 -13.24 -15.86 0.13
C ASP A 289 -13.44 -15.88 -1.40
N HIS A 290 -13.31 -17.03 -2.05
CA HIS A 290 -13.31 -17.16 -3.51
C HIS A 290 -14.46 -17.99 -4.06
N GLN A 291 -15.01 -18.95 -3.30
CA GLN A 291 -15.99 -19.94 -3.76
C GLN A 291 -17.25 -19.35 -4.43
N TRP A 292 -17.57 -18.09 -4.15
CA TRP A 292 -18.64 -17.35 -4.81
C TRP A 292 -18.46 -17.27 -6.33
N ILE A 293 -17.22 -17.23 -6.86
CA ILE A 293 -16.95 -17.18 -8.31
C ILE A 293 -17.29 -18.51 -9.00
N LEU A 294 -17.51 -19.57 -8.21
CA LEU A 294 -17.91 -20.90 -8.65
C LEU A 294 -19.39 -21.20 -8.36
N ASP A 295 -20.16 -20.18 -7.98
CA ASP A 295 -21.55 -20.32 -7.51
C ASP A 295 -21.70 -21.27 -6.30
N LYS A 296 -20.65 -21.41 -5.48
CA LYS A 296 -20.62 -22.29 -4.30
C LYS A 296 -20.88 -21.55 -2.97
N MET A 297 -21.70 -20.50 -2.98
CA MET A 297 -22.09 -19.85 -1.72
C MET A 297 -23.01 -20.77 -0.90
N SER A 298 -22.72 -20.95 0.39
CA SER A 298 -23.55 -21.81 1.23
C SER A 298 -24.96 -21.21 1.43
N PRO A 299 -26.01 -22.04 1.60
CA PRO A 299 -27.36 -21.55 1.90
C PRO A 299 -27.41 -20.65 3.14
N GLU A 300 -26.60 -20.97 4.16
CA GLU A 300 -26.51 -20.19 5.41
C GLU A 300 -25.93 -18.81 5.14
N GLU A 301 -24.86 -18.72 4.34
CA GLU A 301 -24.27 -17.44 3.97
C GLU A 301 -25.23 -16.61 3.10
N ALA A 302 -25.90 -17.23 2.13
CA ALA A 302 -26.89 -16.58 1.30
C ALA A 302 -28.05 -16.01 2.14
N ALA A 303 -28.57 -16.80 3.08
CA ALA A 303 -29.61 -16.38 4.02
C ALA A 303 -29.14 -15.22 4.91
N ARG A 304 -27.92 -15.30 5.44
CA ARG A 304 -27.31 -14.23 6.26
C ARG A 304 -27.18 -12.93 5.47
N ARG A 305 -26.70 -12.97 4.23
CA ARG A 305 -26.55 -11.80 3.35
C ARG A 305 -27.92 -11.20 2.99
N LYS A 306 -28.91 -12.05 2.68
CA LYS A 306 -30.28 -11.61 2.41
C LYS A 306 -30.88 -10.90 3.63
N LYS A 307 -30.78 -11.49 4.83
CA LYS A 307 -31.24 -10.89 6.08
C LYS A 307 -30.58 -9.54 6.35
N ALA A 308 -29.25 -9.46 6.23
CA ALA A 308 -28.52 -8.20 6.43
C ALA A 308 -28.96 -7.10 5.45
N ARG A 309 -29.21 -7.46 4.17
CA ARG A 309 -29.76 -6.53 3.17
C ARG A 309 -31.17 -6.06 3.56
N GLU A 310 -32.05 -6.97 3.96
CA GLU A 310 -33.41 -6.63 4.37
C GLU A 310 -33.44 -5.74 5.62
N GLU A 311 -32.62 -6.03 6.62
CA GLU A 311 -32.48 -5.20 7.82
C GLU A 311 -31.95 -3.81 7.50
N PHE A 312 -30.93 -3.72 6.63
CA PHE A 312 -30.44 -2.44 6.13
C PHE A 312 -31.54 -1.65 5.43
N LEU A 313 -32.24 -2.26 4.48
CA LEU A 313 -33.35 -1.61 3.76
C LEU A 313 -34.48 -1.17 4.70
N LYS A 314 -34.81 -1.98 5.73
CA LYS A 314 -35.81 -1.62 6.75
C LYS A 314 -35.38 -0.40 7.56
N ARG A 315 -34.11 -0.32 7.96
CA ARG A 315 -33.57 0.81 8.75
C ARG A 315 -33.69 2.16 8.02
N TYR A 316 -33.62 2.15 6.69
CA TYR A 316 -33.65 3.36 5.86
C TYR A 316 -34.93 3.50 5.04
N LYS A 317 -35.95 2.68 5.32
CA LYS A 317 -37.28 2.84 4.74
C LYS A 317 -37.93 4.04 5.43
N LYS A 318 -38.05 5.16 4.69
CA LYS A 318 -38.84 6.32 5.11
C LYS A 318 -40.32 5.96 5.19
#